data_AF-A0A812CX10-F1
#
_entry.id   AF-A0A812CX10-F1
#
_cell.length_a   1.000
_cell.length_b   1.000
_cell.length_c   1.000
_cell.angle_alpha   90.00
_cell.angle_beta   90.00
_cell.angle_gamma   90.00
#
_symmetry.space_group_name_H-M   'P 1'
#
loop_
_entity.id
_entity.type
_entity.pdbx_description
1 polymer ?
#
loop_
_entity_poly.entity_id
_entity_poly.type
_entity_poly.pdbx_seq_one_letter_code
_entity_poly.pdbx_strand_id
1 'polypeptide(L)'
;MMTKIRSIKELFQHACQSNSRSVIFIDEIDSICRKRNIQEAEHTRRFKTELLKQMEGVGNIENGDKVFLLLGIVLEARIELLKIHTKDSCINISDEEWQTLGQKTELYSGSDIANLTLGALFQPIREMQNAKYWKHLPGGRFVPCDSNSSGAIQTELKNLPADLVIPKQVQLDDFLKSMKTHSKTISETDLVQFTQFAKSYSQTG
;
A
#
# COMPACT_ATOMS: atom_id res chain seq x y z
N MET A 1 -14.57 -17.41 -24.54
CA MET A 1 -14.30 -16.19 -25.32
C MET A 1 -14.19 -15.04 -24.31
N MET A 2 -12.98 -14.53 -24.06
CA MET A 2 -12.81 -13.38 -23.15
C MET A 2 -13.24 -12.11 -23.89
N THR A 3 -14.41 -11.59 -23.54
CA THR A 3 -14.93 -10.33 -24.09
C THR A 3 -14.00 -9.20 -23.68
N LYS A 4 -13.38 -8.52 -24.65
CA LYS A 4 -12.50 -7.38 -24.39
C LYS A 4 -13.36 -6.16 -24.07
N ILE A 5 -13.61 -5.94 -22.78
CA ILE A 5 -14.40 -4.81 -22.26
C ILE A 5 -13.58 -3.52 -22.47
N ARG A 6 -14.18 -2.52 -23.12
CA ARG A 6 -13.50 -1.27 -23.53
C ARG A 6 -13.86 -0.09 -22.64
N SER A 7 -14.88 -0.22 -21.79
CA SER A 7 -15.30 0.84 -20.86
C SER A 7 -15.94 0.30 -19.59
N ILE A 8 -15.96 1.11 -18.54
CA ILE A 8 -16.60 0.75 -17.27
C ILE A 8 -18.12 0.59 -17.41
N LYS A 9 -18.73 1.33 -18.35
CA LYS A 9 -20.14 1.17 -18.71
C LYS A 9 -20.43 -0.23 -19.26
N GLU A 10 -19.59 -0.73 -20.16
CA GLU A 10 -19.71 -2.09 -20.69
C GLU A 10 -19.52 -3.15 -19.61
N LEU A 11 -18.58 -2.93 -18.67
CA LEU A 11 -18.36 -3.84 -17.53
C LEU A 11 -19.62 -4.01 -16.68
N PHE A 12 -20.20 -2.88 -16.25
CA PHE A 12 -21.39 -2.87 -15.41
C PHE A 12 -22.62 -3.40 -16.16
N GLN A 13 -22.80 -3.04 -17.43
CA GLN A 13 -23.88 -3.60 -18.26
C GLN A 13 -23.76 -5.11 -18.41
N HIS A 14 -22.56 -5.63 -18.66
CA HIS A 14 -22.34 -7.06 -18.77
C HIS A 14 -22.61 -7.80 -17.44
N ALA A 15 -22.19 -7.21 -16.32
CA ALA A 15 -22.46 -7.75 -14.99
C ALA A 15 -23.97 -7.78 -14.66
N CYS A 16 -24.72 -6.74 -15.03
CA CYS A 16 -26.18 -6.64 -14.81
C CYS A 16 -27.00 -7.52 -15.76
N GLN A 17 -26.55 -7.71 -17.00
CA GLN A 17 -27.22 -8.56 -18.01
C GLN A 17 -26.95 -10.05 -17.79
N SER A 18 -25.93 -10.38 -16.99
CA SER A 18 -25.62 -11.76 -16.65
C SER A 18 -26.73 -12.35 -15.79
N ASN A 19 -27.16 -13.57 -16.13
CA ASN A 19 -28.29 -14.21 -15.45
C ASN A 19 -27.94 -14.63 -14.00
N SER A 20 -26.64 -14.83 -13.72
CA SER A 20 -26.06 -15.18 -12.42
C SER A 20 -25.63 -13.96 -11.61
N ARG A 21 -25.37 -14.15 -10.31
CA ARG A 21 -24.70 -13.15 -9.47
C ARG A 21 -23.30 -12.83 -10.03
N SER A 22 -22.98 -11.55 -10.10
CA SER A 22 -21.72 -11.01 -10.61
C SER A 22 -20.98 -10.30 -9.47
N VAL A 23 -19.68 -10.56 -9.32
CA VAL A 23 -18.81 -9.85 -8.38
C VAL A 23 -17.88 -8.97 -9.18
N ILE A 24 -17.90 -7.66 -8.92
CA ILE A 24 -16.96 -6.71 -9.53
C ILE A 24 -15.93 -6.35 -8.46
N PHE A 25 -14.70 -6.81 -8.65
CA PHE A 25 -13.57 -6.43 -7.82
C PHE A 25 -12.83 -5.26 -8.46
N ILE A 26 -12.73 -4.15 -7.74
CA ILE A 26 -11.98 -2.97 -8.17
C ILE A 26 -10.77 -2.85 -7.25
N ASP A 27 -9.63 -3.33 -7.72
CA ASP A 27 -8.38 -3.16 -6.99
C ASP A 27 -7.92 -1.70 -7.05
N GLU A 28 -7.27 -1.24 -5.98
CA GLU A 28 -6.73 0.11 -5.85
C GLU A 28 -7.72 1.23 -6.23
N ILE A 29 -9.02 1.08 -5.91
CA ILE A 29 -10.02 2.12 -6.20
C ILE A 29 -9.66 3.48 -5.59
N ASP A 30 -8.92 3.46 -4.49
CA ASP A 30 -8.36 4.62 -3.80
C ASP A 30 -7.27 5.36 -4.59
N SER A 31 -6.54 4.67 -5.46
CA SER A 31 -5.60 5.29 -6.40
C SER A 31 -6.31 6.27 -7.34
N ILE A 32 -7.54 5.92 -7.71
CA ILE A 32 -8.38 6.71 -8.61
C ILE A 32 -9.17 7.71 -7.80
N CYS A 33 -9.85 7.32 -6.71
CA CYS A 33 -10.84 8.13 -5.99
C CYS A 33 -10.28 9.20 -5.02
N ARG A 34 -9.25 9.97 -5.41
CA ARG A 34 -8.74 11.14 -4.66
C ARG A 34 -9.64 12.38 -4.79
N LYS A 35 -9.55 13.34 -3.87
CA LYS A 35 -10.26 14.64 -3.95
C LYS A 35 -9.97 15.34 -5.29
N ARG A 36 -11.00 15.89 -5.95
CA ARG A 36 -10.85 16.62 -7.22
C ARG A 36 -9.93 17.82 -7.02
N ASN A 37 -8.72 17.77 -7.59
CA ASN A 37 -7.78 18.89 -7.65
C ASN A 37 -7.80 19.48 -9.07
N ILE A 38 -7.59 20.79 -9.21
CA ILE A 38 -7.45 21.50 -10.49
C ILE A 38 -6.39 20.84 -11.39
N GLN A 39 -5.33 20.26 -10.80
CA GLN A 39 -4.25 19.57 -11.52
C GLN A 39 -4.55 18.11 -11.92
N GLU A 40 -5.73 17.57 -11.60
CA GLU A 40 -6.09 16.20 -11.96
C GLU A 40 -6.30 16.05 -13.47
N ALA A 41 -5.76 14.97 -14.05
CA ALA A 41 -5.95 14.66 -15.46
C ALA A 41 -7.44 14.47 -15.81
N GLU A 42 -7.87 15.09 -16.92
CA GLU A 42 -9.25 15.02 -17.44
C GLU A 42 -9.76 13.57 -17.59
N HIS A 43 -8.88 12.64 -18.00
CA HIS A 43 -9.23 11.22 -18.14
C HIS A 43 -9.63 10.58 -16.80
N THR A 44 -8.92 10.90 -15.71
CA THR A 44 -9.23 10.40 -14.35
C THR A 44 -10.56 10.96 -13.86
N ARG A 45 -10.83 12.25 -14.13
CA ARG A 45 -12.14 12.87 -13.81
C ARG A 45 -13.28 12.20 -14.55
N ARG A 46 -13.14 11.96 -15.85
CA ARG A 46 -14.16 11.28 -16.66
C ARG A 46 -14.40 9.84 -16.18
N PHE A 47 -13.33 9.14 -15.82
CA PHE A 47 -13.43 7.80 -15.26
C PHE A 47 -14.20 7.79 -13.93
N LYS A 48 -13.90 8.70 -13.00
CA LYS A 48 -14.64 8.84 -11.72
C LYS A 48 -16.13 9.09 -11.95
N THR A 49 -16.45 10.06 -12.81
CA THR A 49 -17.84 10.41 -13.11
C THR A 49 -18.58 9.20 -13.66
N GLU A 50 -17.97 8.45 -14.58
CA GLU A 50 -18.61 7.26 -15.16
C GLU A 50 -18.72 6.12 -14.14
N LEU A 51 -17.66 5.85 -13.36
CA LEU A 51 -17.69 4.85 -12.28
C LEU A 51 -18.82 5.12 -11.28
N LEU A 52 -18.92 6.36 -10.79
CA LEU A 52 -19.96 6.76 -9.85
C LEU A 52 -21.36 6.64 -10.45
N LYS A 53 -21.52 7.07 -11.71
CA LYS A 53 -22.78 6.93 -12.44
C LYS A 53 -23.20 5.47 -12.63
N GLN A 54 -22.24 4.58 -12.90
CA GLN A 54 -22.53 3.15 -13.01
C GLN A 54 -22.91 2.54 -11.65
N MET A 55 -22.21 2.91 -10.57
CA MET A 55 -22.54 2.46 -9.21
C MET A 55 -23.93 2.92 -8.76
N GLU A 56 -24.31 4.17 -9.04
CA GLU A 56 -25.67 4.71 -8.80
C GLU A 56 -26.72 3.97 -9.66
N GLY A 57 -26.35 3.64 -10.90
CA GLY A 57 -27.21 2.92 -11.83
C GLY A 57 -27.53 1.49 -11.39
N VAL A 58 -26.65 0.80 -10.65
CA VAL A 58 -26.86 -0.60 -10.21
C VAL A 58 -27.91 -0.71 -9.11
N GLY A 59 -27.94 0.23 -8.17
CA GLY A 59 -28.88 0.21 -7.03
C GLY A 59 -30.34 0.45 -7.41
N ASN A 60 -30.60 1.03 -8.59
CA ASN A 60 -31.93 1.39 -9.07
C ASN A 60 -32.57 0.32 -9.99
N ILE A 61 -31.91 -0.81 -10.23
CA ILE A 61 -32.43 -1.88 -11.09
C ILE A 61 -33.18 -2.87 -10.21
N GLU A 62 -34.34 -3.36 -10.67
CA GLU A 62 -35.09 -4.47 -10.02
C GLU A 62 -34.29 -5.79 -9.89
N ASN A 63 -33.04 -5.83 -10.41
CA ASN A 63 -32.05 -6.89 -10.29
C ASN A 63 -30.78 -6.46 -9.51
N GLY A 64 -30.83 -5.38 -8.72
CA GLY A 64 -29.70 -4.83 -7.95
C GLY A 64 -29.03 -5.87 -7.04
N ASP A 65 -29.77 -6.87 -6.58
CA ASP A 65 -29.30 -8.00 -5.75
C ASP A 65 -28.28 -8.93 -6.44
N LYS A 66 -28.01 -8.71 -7.74
CA LYS A 66 -27.08 -9.54 -8.51
C LYS A 66 -25.65 -9.01 -8.55
N VAL A 67 -25.36 -7.77 -8.16
CA VAL A 67 -24.01 -7.18 -8.30
C VAL A 67 -23.44 -6.79 -6.95
N PHE A 68 -22.36 -7.45 -6.52
CA PHE A 68 -21.63 -7.12 -5.30
C PHE A 68 -20.37 -6.32 -5.63
N LEU A 69 -20.20 -5.18 -4.95
CA LEU A 69 -19.01 -4.34 -5.03
C LEU A 69 -18.18 -4.50 -3.74
N LEU A 70 -16.95 -4.98 -3.87
CA LEU A 70 -15.99 -5.07 -2.76
C LEU A 70 -15.04 -3.88 -2.81
N LEU A 71 -15.19 -2.93 -1.87
CA LEU A 71 -14.34 -1.76 -1.74
C LEU A 71 -13.67 -1.76 -0.37
N GLY A 72 -12.34 -1.75 -0.34
CA GLY A 72 -11.55 -1.51 0.88
C GLY A 72 -10.47 -2.55 1.15
N ILE A 73 -9.32 -2.08 1.62
CA ILE A 73 -8.23 -2.94 2.09
C ILE A 73 -8.41 -3.13 3.60
N VAL A 74 -8.99 -4.27 3.99
CA VAL A 74 -9.10 -4.69 5.40
C VAL A 74 -7.72 -4.96 6.01
N LEU A 75 -7.65 -5.04 7.35
CA LEU A 75 -6.39 -5.27 8.09
C LEU A 75 -5.55 -6.39 7.47
N GLU A 76 -6.19 -7.55 7.27
CA GLU A 76 -5.53 -8.75 6.75
C GLU A 76 -5.01 -8.55 5.32
N ALA A 77 -5.74 -7.81 4.49
CA ALA A 77 -5.29 -7.49 3.14
C ALA A 77 -4.09 -6.54 3.15
N ARG A 78 -4.01 -5.59 4.10
CA ARG A 78 -2.83 -4.71 4.23
C ARG A 78 -1.59 -5.50 4.67
N ILE A 79 -1.76 -6.44 5.60
CA ILE A 79 -0.68 -7.31 6.06
C ILE A 79 -0.17 -8.16 4.88
N GLU A 80 -1.07 -8.76 4.11
CA GLU A 80 -0.67 -9.55 2.95
C GLU A 80 -0.01 -8.70 1.86
N LEU A 81 -0.49 -7.47 1.61
CA LEU A 81 0.19 -6.54 0.70
C LEU A 81 1.60 -6.19 1.19
N LEU A 82 1.80 -5.93 2.48
CA LEU A 82 3.12 -5.69 3.06
C LEU A 82 4.05 -6.90 2.88
N LYS A 83 3.54 -8.12 3.10
CA LYS A 83 4.29 -9.37 2.88
C LYS A 83 4.63 -9.59 1.40
N ILE A 84 3.70 -9.30 0.49
CA ILE A 84 3.93 -9.40 -0.96
C ILE A 84 5.08 -8.47 -1.38
N HIS A 85 5.06 -7.22 -0.91
CA HIS A 85 6.10 -6.23 -1.25
C HIS A 85 7.46 -6.50 -0.58
N THR A 86 7.53 -7.42 0.38
CA THR A 86 8.77 -7.82 1.06
C THR A 86 9.26 -9.23 0.72
N LYS A 87 8.50 -10.00 -0.06
CA LYS A 87 8.69 -11.44 -0.29
C LYS A 87 10.12 -11.84 -0.67
N ASP A 88 10.79 -11.07 -1.51
CA ASP A 88 12.14 -11.37 -2.02
C ASP A 88 13.24 -10.57 -1.30
N SER A 89 12.92 -9.95 -0.16
CA SER A 89 13.82 -9.07 0.59
C SER A 89 14.30 -9.68 1.90
N CYS A 90 15.50 -9.29 2.34
CA CYS A 90 16.05 -9.71 3.63
C CYS A 90 15.39 -8.91 4.77
N ILE A 91 14.34 -9.47 5.35
CA ILE A 91 13.57 -8.86 6.44
C ILE A 91 13.59 -9.75 7.70
N ASN A 92 13.38 -9.13 8.86
CA ASN A 92 13.18 -9.82 10.12
C ASN A 92 11.99 -9.17 10.85
N ILE A 93 10.80 -9.69 10.57
CA ILE A 93 9.51 -9.21 11.10
C ILE A 93 8.73 -10.42 11.61
N SER A 94 8.34 -10.39 12.87
CA SER A 94 7.48 -11.40 13.52
C SER A 94 5.99 -11.20 13.19
N ASP A 95 5.17 -12.21 13.47
CA ASP A 95 3.72 -12.12 13.24
C ASP A 95 3.04 -10.99 14.04
N GLU A 96 3.50 -10.73 15.27
CA GLU A 96 3.00 -9.62 16.10
C GLU A 96 3.39 -8.25 15.52
N GLU A 97 4.59 -8.14 14.95
CA GLU A 97 5.04 -6.93 14.27
C GLU A 97 4.28 -6.72 12.95
N TRP A 98 3.93 -7.79 12.22
CA TRP A 98 3.03 -7.70 11.06
C TRP A 98 1.65 -7.19 11.45
N GLN A 99 1.08 -7.69 12.54
CA GLN A 99 -0.18 -7.18 13.09
C GLN A 99 -0.07 -5.68 13.44
N THR A 100 1.04 -5.29 14.08
CA THR A 100 1.32 -3.89 14.40
C THR A 100 1.39 -3.03 13.13
N LEU A 101 2.05 -3.49 12.07
CA LEU A 101 2.13 -2.78 10.80
C LEU A 101 0.77 -2.67 10.11
N GLY A 102 -0.02 -3.74 10.10
CA GLY A 102 -1.38 -3.74 9.58
C GLY A 102 -2.27 -2.69 10.27
N GLN A 103 -2.17 -2.59 11.60
CA GLN A 103 -2.92 -1.60 12.38
C GLN A 103 -2.43 -0.17 12.10
N LYS A 104 -1.10 0.04 12.04
CA LYS A 104 -0.51 1.37 11.77
C LYS A 104 -0.72 1.86 10.34
N THR A 105 -1.00 0.95 9.41
CA THR A 105 -1.31 1.25 8.01
C THR A 105 -2.81 1.42 7.75
N GLU A 106 -3.62 1.63 8.80
CA GLU A 106 -5.03 1.97 8.60
C GLU A 106 -5.18 3.16 7.64
N LEU A 107 -6.08 3.00 6.67
CA LEU A 107 -6.37 3.96 5.59
C LEU A 107 -5.23 4.15 4.56
N TYR A 108 -4.18 3.34 4.61
CA TYR A 108 -3.20 3.32 3.53
C TYR A 108 -3.83 2.66 2.30
N SER A 109 -3.58 3.27 1.14
CA SER A 109 -3.85 2.63 -0.15
C SER A 109 -2.83 1.55 -0.48
N GLY A 110 -3.12 0.72 -1.50
CA GLY A 110 -2.16 -0.26 -2.02
C GLY A 110 -0.83 0.41 -2.43
N SER A 111 -0.93 1.55 -3.11
CA SER A 111 0.21 2.38 -3.48
C SER A 111 0.94 3.00 -2.28
N ASP A 112 0.22 3.42 -1.23
CA ASP A 112 0.85 3.91 0.00
C ASP A 112 1.65 2.79 0.69
N ILE A 113 1.10 1.56 0.74
CA ILE A 113 1.79 0.38 1.27
C ILE A 113 3.04 0.04 0.45
N ALA A 114 2.95 0.11 -0.87
CA ALA A 114 4.09 -0.13 -1.77
C ALA A 114 5.22 0.87 -1.52
N ASN A 115 4.90 2.17 -1.49
CA ASN A 115 5.88 3.23 -1.24
C ASN A 115 6.46 3.17 0.18
N LEU A 116 5.61 2.89 1.18
CA LEU A 116 6.02 2.68 2.56
C LEU A 116 7.05 1.55 2.66
N THR A 117 6.73 0.40 2.05
CA THR A 117 7.58 -0.80 2.06
C THR A 117 8.90 -0.50 1.37
N LEU A 118 8.86 0.10 0.19
CA LEU A 118 10.08 0.50 -0.54
C LEU A 118 10.96 1.42 0.30
N GLY A 119 10.37 2.42 0.95
CA GLY A 119 11.09 3.33 1.84
C GLY A 119 11.73 2.63 3.04
N ALA A 120 11.09 1.58 3.58
CA ALA A 120 11.63 0.76 4.66
C ALA A 120 12.79 -0.11 4.18
N LEU A 121 12.65 -0.76 3.01
CA LEU A 121 13.70 -1.60 2.41
C LEU A 121 14.99 -0.83 2.12
N PHE A 122 14.90 0.49 1.87
CA PHE A 122 16.08 1.34 1.68
C PHE A 122 16.68 1.90 2.98
N GLN A 123 16.06 1.73 4.16
CA GLN A 123 16.60 2.27 5.41
C GLN A 123 17.99 1.70 5.75
N PRO A 124 18.24 0.38 5.71
CA PRO A 124 19.57 -0.15 6.03
C PRO A 124 20.66 0.37 5.08
N ILE A 125 20.31 0.60 3.80
CA ILE A 125 21.23 1.19 2.82
C ILE A 125 21.55 2.64 3.17
N ARG A 126 20.54 3.44 3.51
CA ARG A 126 20.72 4.84 3.94
C ARG A 126 21.54 4.93 5.23
N GLU A 127 21.34 4.01 6.17
CA GLU A 127 22.15 3.94 7.39
C GLU A 127 23.61 3.67 7.07
N MET A 128 23.92 2.68 6.22
CA MET A 128 25.28 2.40 5.78
C MET A 128 25.95 3.59 5.08
N GLN A 129 25.23 4.26 4.18
CA GLN A 129 25.77 5.42 3.45
C GLN A 129 26.11 6.60 4.36
N ASN A 130 25.35 6.79 5.44
CA ASN A 130 25.53 7.92 6.36
C ASN A 130 26.33 7.56 7.63
N ALA A 131 26.71 6.29 7.79
CA ALA A 131 27.40 5.79 8.97
C ALA A 131 28.81 6.36 9.10
N LYS A 132 29.11 6.88 10.30
CA LYS A 132 30.44 7.36 10.70
C LYS A 132 31.19 6.38 11.60
N TYR A 133 30.45 5.43 12.17
CA TYR A 133 30.96 4.44 13.11
C TYR A 133 30.46 3.06 12.70
N TRP A 134 31.37 2.10 12.79
CA TRP A 134 31.18 0.74 12.32
C TRP A 134 31.67 -0.25 13.36
N LYS A 135 31.00 -1.39 13.46
CA LYS A 135 31.40 -2.49 14.34
C LYS A 135 31.74 -3.72 13.52
N HIS A 136 32.82 -4.37 13.90
CA HIS A 136 33.21 -5.66 13.33
C HIS A 136 32.42 -6.80 13.99
N LEU A 137 31.80 -7.65 13.17
CA LEU A 137 31.08 -8.84 13.59
C LEU A 137 31.96 -10.09 13.41
N PRO A 138 31.68 -11.18 14.15
CA PRO A 138 32.26 -12.48 13.87
C PRO A 138 32.08 -12.85 12.40
N GLY A 139 33.15 -13.32 11.74
CA GLY A 139 33.13 -13.64 10.32
C GLY A 139 33.55 -12.50 9.37
N GLY A 140 34.17 -11.43 9.88
CA GLY A 140 34.82 -10.41 9.03
C GLY A 140 33.91 -9.26 8.61
N ARG A 141 32.64 -9.26 9.02
CA ARG A 141 31.61 -8.34 8.49
C ARG A 141 31.58 -7.02 9.25
N PHE A 142 31.20 -5.96 8.57
CA PHE A 142 31.01 -4.64 9.16
C PHE A 142 29.54 -4.22 9.13
N VAL A 143 29.07 -3.65 10.23
CA VAL A 143 27.72 -3.06 10.33
C VAL A 143 27.77 -1.67 10.96
N PRO A 144 26.88 -0.74 10.57
CA PRO A 144 26.76 0.55 11.23
C PRO A 144 26.43 0.43 12.72
N CYS A 145 27.07 1.25 13.56
CA CYS A 145 26.81 1.32 15.00
C CYS A 145 26.91 2.75 15.54
N ASP A 146 26.55 2.93 16.81
CA ASP A 146 26.74 4.20 17.51
C ASP A 146 28.20 4.39 17.95
N SER A 147 28.61 5.64 18.18
CA SER A 147 29.95 6.00 18.66
C SER A 147 30.31 5.36 20.00
N ASN A 148 29.30 5.11 20.85
CA ASN A 148 29.49 4.58 22.19
C ASN A 148 29.48 3.05 22.23
N SER A 149 29.30 2.39 21.08
CA SER A 149 29.26 0.94 21.00
C SER A 149 30.65 0.35 21.29
N SER A 150 30.71 -0.69 22.12
CA SER A 150 31.96 -1.43 22.35
C SER A 150 32.49 -2.01 21.04
N GLY A 151 33.74 -1.67 20.69
CA GLY A 151 34.38 -2.03 19.43
C GLY A 151 33.98 -1.16 18.23
N ALA A 152 33.43 0.04 18.46
CA ALA A 152 33.15 1.01 17.41
C ALA A 152 34.45 1.55 16.79
N ILE A 153 34.51 1.52 15.47
CA ILE A 153 35.61 2.05 14.65
C ILE A 153 35.05 3.24 13.88
N GLN A 154 35.68 4.40 14.02
CA GLN A 154 35.31 5.58 13.25
C GLN A 154 35.88 5.49 11.84
N THR A 155 35.03 5.33 10.84
CA THR A 155 35.41 5.27 9.42
C THR A 155 34.19 5.53 8.54
N GLU A 156 34.43 5.72 7.24
CA GLU A 156 33.41 5.92 6.22
C GLU A 156 33.23 4.65 5.37
N LEU A 157 32.05 4.48 4.77
CA LEU A 157 31.74 3.33 3.91
C LEU A 157 32.80 3.09 2.82
N LYS A 158 33.30 4.16 2.18
CA LYS A 158 34.30 4.07 1.09
C LYS A 158 35.64 3.48 1.51
N ASN A 159 35.93 3.47 2.81
CA ASN A 159 37.18 2.97 3.38
C ASN A 159 37.05 1.50 3.83
N LEU A 160 35.87 0.89 3.68
CA LEU A 160 35.61 -0.49 4.07
C LEU A 160 35.63 -1.41 2.84
N PRO A 161 36.06 -2.68 3.00
CA PRO A 161 35.98 -3.65 1.92
C PRO A 161 34.52 -3.92 1.54
N ALA A 162 34.15 -3.68 0.28
CA ALA A 162 32.77 -3.75 -0.20
C ALA A 162 32.11 -5.12 0.08
N ASP A 163 32.87 -6.21 -0.09
CA ASP A 163 32.36 -7.58 0.09
C ASP A 163 32.08 -7.94 1.56
N LEU A 164 32.56 -7.11 2.50
CA LEU A 164 32.41 -7.34 3.94
C LEU A 164 31.38 -6.40 4.57
N VAL A 165 30.83 -5.45 3.81
CA VAL A 165 29.76 -4.56 4.27
C VAL A 165 28.42 -5.12 3.79
N ILE A 166 27.58 -5.51 4.74
CA ILE A 166 26.27 -6.09 4.43
C ILE A 166 25.19 -5.24 5.10
N PRO A 167 24.11 -4.86 4.38
CA PRO A 167 22.96 -4.21 5.00
C PRO A 167 22.40 -5.08 6.12
N LYS A 168 21.97 -4.44 7.21
CA LYS A 168 21.15 -5.11 8.22
C LYS A 168 19.85 -5.60 7.58
N GLN A 169 19.30 -6.69 8.12
CA GLN A 169 17.94 -7.09 7.79
C GLN A 169 16.99 -5.96 8.16
N VAL A 170 15.99 -5.72 7.32
CA VAL A 170 14.97 -4.69 7.56
C VAL A 170 14.09 -5.14 8.71
N GLN A 171 13.89 -4.25 9.70
CA GLN A 171 13.12 -4.54 10.92
C GLN A 171 11.91 -3.60 11.05
N LEU A 172 11.07 -3.82 12.06
CA LEU A 172 9.89 -2.99 12.32
C LEU A 172 10.24 -1.50 12.35
N ASP A 173 11.33 -1.13 13.02
CA ASP A 173 11.78 0.26 13.14
C ASP A 173 12.02 0.94 11.79
N ASP A 174 12.42 0.19 10.76
CA ASP A 174 12.65 0.74 9.42
C ASP A 174 11.33 1.11 8.73
N PHE A 175 10.28 0.31 8.95
CA PHE A 175 8.93 0.67 8.54
C PHE A 175 8.42 1.88 9.31
N LEU A 176 8.63 1.93 10.62
CA LEU A 176 8.22 3.07 11.45
C LEU A 176 8.94 4.37 11.04
N LYS A 177 10.23 4.29 10.65
CA LYS A 177 10.96 5.42 10.05
C LYS A 177 10.36 5.80 8.70
N SER A 178 10.05 4.83 7.85
CA SER A 178 9.47 5.07 6.52
C SER A 178 8.10 5.74 6.58
N MET A 179 7.26 5.39 7.57
CA MET A 179 5.94 6.02 7.79
C MET A 179 6.03 7.54 8.05
N LYS A 180 7.16 8.03 8.57
CA LYS A 180 7.36 9.47 8.82
C LYS A 180 7.47 10.28 7.52
N THR A 181 7.88 9.64 6.43
CA THR A 181 8.07 10.28 5.11
C THR A 181 7.07 9.82 4.06
N HIS A 182 6.43 8.65 4.26
CA HIS A 182 5.47 8.05 3.34
C HIS A 182 4.13 7.86 4.07
N SER A 183 3.43 8.96 4.33
CA SER A 183 2.14 8.96 5.02
C SER A 183 0.99 8.57 4.09
N LYS A 184 -0.13 8.11 4.67
CA LYS A 184 -1.39 7.85 3.97
C LYS A 184 -1.79 9.00 3.04
N THR A 185 -2.18 8.67 1.82
CA THR A 185 -2.67 9.67 0.86
C THR A 185 -4.15 10.01 1.07
N ILE A 186 -4.91 9.10 1.68
CA ILE A 186 -6.35 9.28 1.95
C ILE A 186 -6.54 10.08 3.24
N SER A 187 -7.27 11.19 3.16
CA SER A 187 -7.61 11.99 4.34
C SER A 187 -8.84 11.47 5.06
N GLU A 188 -8.97 11.77 6.35
CA GLU A 188 -10.20 11.47 7.12
C GLU A 188 -11.44 12.13 6.51
N THR A 189 -11.28 13.29 5.87
CA THR A 189 -12.38 13.95 5.17
C THR A 189 -12.85 13.16 3.94
N ASP A 190 -11.94 12.50 3.24
CA ASP A 190 -12.29 11.63 2.11
C ASP A 190 -13.03 10.40 2.64
N LEU A 191 -12.60 9.84 3.76
CA LEU A 191 -13.24 8.70 4.41
C LEU A 191 -14.69 8.98 4.82
N VAL A 192 -14.96 10.16 5.38
CA VAL A 192 -16.33 10.59 5.73
C VAL A 192 -17.20 10.66 4.48
N GLN A 193 -16.67 11.19 3.38
CA GLN A 193 -17.40 11.26 2.11
C GLN A 193 -17.66 9.86 1.54
N PHE A 194 -16.66 8.97 1.56
CA PHE A 194 -16.84 7.57 1.16
C PHE A 194 -17.84 6.84 2.04
N THR A 195 -17.83 7.08 3.35
CA THR A 195 -18.74 6.43 4.29
C THR A 195 -20.15 6.96 4.14
N GLN A 196 -20.32 8.28 3.93
CA GLN A 196 -21.61 8.88 3.63
C GLN A 196 -22.16 8.37 2.30
N PHE A 197 -21.30 8.29 1.28
CA PHE A 197 -21.62 7.69 -0.02
C PHE A 197 -22.00 6.22 0.15
N ALA A 198 -21.16 5.39 0.78
CA ALA A 198 -21.44 3.99 1.04
C ALA A 198 -22.75 3.81 1.82
N LYS A 199 -23.00 4.61 2.88
CA LYS A 199 -24.24 4.56 3.67
C LYS A 199 -25.48 5.01 2.90
N SER A 200 -25.36 5.98 2.00
CA SER A 200 -26.47 6.39 1.14
C SER A 200 -26.85 5.31 0.12
N TYR A 201 -25.94 4.36 -0.15
CA TYR A 201 -26.15 3.28 -1.11
C TYR A 201 -26.16 1.87 -0.48
N SER A 202 -25.87 1.72 0.81
CA SER A 202 -25.85 0.45 1.54
C SER A 202 -27.15 0.15 2.28
N GLN A 203 -28.27 0.76 1.88
CA GLN A 203 -29.60 0.34 2.29
C GLN A 203 -30.37 -0.24 1.10
N THR A 204 -30.06 -1.49 0.76
CA THR A 204 -30.98 -2.64 0.66
C THR A 204 -30.21 -3.83 0.11
N GLY A 205 -30.26 -4.94 0.85
CA GLY A 205 -29.58 -6.21 0.55
C GLY A 205 -29.28 -6.95 1.84
#